data_AF-F9P974-F1
#
_entry.id   AF-F9P974-F1
#
_cell.length_a   1.000
_cell.length_b   1.000
_cell.length_c   1.000
_cell.angle_alpha   90.00
_cell.angle_beta   90.00
_cell.angle_gamma   90.00
#
_symmetry.space_group_name_H-M   'P 1'
#
loop_
_entity.id
_entity.type
_entity.pdbx_description
1 polymer ?
#
loop_
_entity_poly.entity_id
_entity_poly.type
_entity_poly.pdbx_seq_one_letter_code
_entity_poly.pdbx_strand_id
1 'polypeptide(L)'
;MGVGGTLLGAGICDRKAIGIDLNPAYIDAYKRAASEIGVPEFQCVEGDCLEVLGDNKKMEELLSGDEISLVLIDPPYGNMMSREKTGADIKVYGNVATPFTDSDKDFGNLELDIFLIG
;
A
#
# COMPACT_ATOMS: atom_id res chain seq x y z
N MET A 1 -2.12 1.17 -0.13
CA MET A 1 -2.62 2.54 -0.46
C MET A 1 -1.50 3.45 -0.97
N GLY A 2 -0.24 3.13 -0.67
CA GLY A 2 0.91 3.97 -0.93
C GLY A 2 0.72 5.34 -0.28
N VAL A 3 1.26 6.38 -0.90
CA VAL A 3 1.06 7.77 -0.47
C VAL A 3 -0.37 8.30 -0.69
N GLY A 4 -1.33 7.43 -1.01
CA GLY A 4 -2.77 7.73 -0.91
C GLY A 4 -3.43 8.34 -2.13
N GLY A 5 -2.83 8.30 -3.32
CA GLY A 5 -3.42 8.91 -4.54
C GLY A 5 -4.88 8.47 -4.80
N THR A 6 -5.18 7.19 -4.62
CA THR A 6 -6.55 6.64 -4.74
C THR A 6 -7.49 7.20 -3.66
N LEU A 7 -7.02 7.35 -2.42
CA LEU A 7 -7.83 7.89 -1.31
C LEU A 7 -8.13 9.38 -1.55
N LEU A 8 -7.14 10.14 -2.00
CA LEU A 8 -7.34 11.55 -2.39
C LEU A 8 -8.38 11.66 -3.50
N GLY A 9 -8.28 10.82 -4.54
CA GLY A 9 -9.26 10.75 -5.61
C GLY A 9 -10.67 10.39 -5.13
N ALA A 10 -10.79 9.48 -4.16
CA ALA A 10 -12.09 9.16 -3.55
C ALA A 10 -12.70 10.38 -2.85
N GLY A 11 -11.89 11.15 -2.11
CA GLY A 11 -12.33 12.38 -1.44
C GLY A 11 -12.80 13.46 -2.41
N ILE A 12 -12.08 13.63 -3.54
CA ILE A 12 -12.48 14.57 -4.61
C ILE A 12 -13.80 14.16 -5.27
N CYS A 13 -14.04 12.85 -5.39
CA CYS A 13 -15.24 12.28 -6.01
C CYS A 13 -16.40 12.07 -5.02
N ASP A 14 -16.32 12.60 -3.80
CA ASP A 14 -17.33 12.43 -2.75
C ASP A 14 -17.67 10.94 -2.46
N ARG A 15 -16.63 10.10 -2.44
CA ARG A 15 -16.72 8.68 -2.07
C ARG A 15 -16.08 8.42 -0.73
N LYS A 16 -16.57 7.41 0.00
CA LYS A 16 -15.86 6.86 1.16
C LYS A 16 -14.74 5.93 0.71
N ALA A 17 -13.65 5.90 1.46
CA ALA A 17 -12.54 4.99 1.24
C ALA A 17 -11.93 4.53 2.57
N ILE A 18 -11.19 3.42 2.51
CA ILE A 18 -10.35 2.90 3.59
C ILE A 18 -8.99 2.56 2.98
N GLY A 19 -7.92 2.97 3.65
CA GLY A 19 -6.55 2.64 3.26
C GLY A 19 -5.96 1.52 4.11
N ILE A 20 -5.20 0.63 3.48
CA ILE A 20 -4.35 -0.35 4.19
C ILE A 20 -2.94 -0.22 3.62
N ASP A 21 -1.95 -0.04 4.50
CA ASP A 21 -0.54 -0.01 4.13
C ASP A 21 0.34 -0.61 5.23
N LEU A 22 1.45 -1.23 4.84
CA LEU A 22 2.47 -1.68 5.79
C LEU A 22 3.31 -0.51 6.33
N ASN A 23 3.49 0.56 5.54
CA ASN A 23 4.40 1.64 5.89
C ASN A 23 3.67 2.84 6.53
N PRO A 24 3.89 3.15 7.82
CA PRO A 24 3.27 4.31 8.45
C PRO A 24 3.69 5.64 7.81
N ALA A 25 4.90 5.73 7.23
CA ALA A 25 5.35 6.94 6.55
C ALA A 25 4.49 7.27 5.30
N TYR A 26 3.92 6.26 4.64
CA TYR A 26 3.01 6.46 3.52
C TYR A 26 1.62 6.90 3.97
N ILE A 27 1.14 6.36 5.09
CA ILE A 27 -0.09 6.83 5.74
C ILE A 27 0.05 8.30 6.15
N ASP A 28 1.17 8.68 6.75
CA ASP A 28 1.43 10.07 7.14
C ASP A 28 1.56 11.01 5.93
N ALA A 29 2.23 10.56 4.86
CA ALA A 29 2.31 11.31 3.61
C ALA A 29 0.93 11.56 3.00
N TYR A 30 0.07 10.54 3.00
CA TYR A 30 -1.33 10.65 2.58
C TYR A 30 -2.09 11.71 3.39
N LYS A 31 -2.05 11.62 4.72
CA LYS A 31 -2.78 12.55 5.60
C LYS A 31 -2.34 14.01 5.40
N ARG A 32 -1.03 14.24 5.29
CA ARG A 32 -0.48 15.57 4.96
C ARG A 32 -1.01 16.08 3.61
N ALA A 33 -1.00 15.23 2.59
CA ALA A 33 -1.51 15.60 1.27
C ALA A 33 -3.02 15.90 1.30
N ALA A 34 -3.82 15.09 2.02
CA ALA A 34 -5.26 15.28 2.17
C ALA A 34 -5.58 16.61 2.86
N SER A 35 -4.86 16.91 3.94
CA SER A 35 -4.97 18.17 4.68
C SER A 35 -4.62 19.38 3.82
N GLU A 36 -3.51 19.31 3.07
CA GLU A 36 -3.03 20.40 2.21
C GLU A 36 -4.04 20.74 1.09
N ILE A 37 -4.65 19.73 0.46
CA ILE A 37 -5.60 19.94 -0.64
C ILE A 37 -7.06 20.09 -0.17
N GLY A 38 -7.32 19.99 1.14
CA GLY A 38 -8.65 20.20 1.72
C GLY A 38 -9.66 19.11 1.41
N VAL A 39 -9.23 17.85 1.27
CA VAL A 39 -10.13 16.70 1.09
C VAL A 39 -10.28 15.91 2.40
N PRO A 40 -11.35 15.11 2.57
CA PRO A 40 -11.52 14.29 3.76
C PRO A 40 -10.34 13.33 3.99
N GLU A 41 -9.91 13.24 5.24
CA GLU A 41 -9.03 12.18 5.70
C GLU A 41 -9.86 10.91 5.99
N PHE A 42 -9.48 9.81 5.35
CA PHE A 42 -10.10 8.51 5.47
C PHE A 42 -9.35 7.64 6.46
N GLN A 43 -10.07 6.67 7.02
CA GLN A 43 -9.49 5.67 7.91
C GLN A 43 -8.38 4.89 7.19
N CYS A 44 -7.23 4.78 7.85
CA CYS A 44 -6.10 4.00 7.37
C CYS A 44 -5.72 2.96 8.44
N VAL A 45 -5.40 1.74 8.00
CA VAL A 45 -4.91 0.66 8.84
C VAL A 45 -3.46 0.41 8.48
N GLU A 46 -2.57 0.55 9.47
CA GLU A 46 -1.21 0.07 9.37
C GLU A 46 -1.21 -1.46 9.57
N GLY A 47 -0.72 -2.20 8.57
CA GLY A 47 -0.60 -3.65 8.66
C GLY A 47 -0.68 -4.38 7.32
N ASP A 48 -0.58 -5.70 7.41
CA ASP A 48 -0.68 -6.61 6.28
C ASP A 48 -2.11 -6.67 5.76
N CYS A 49 -2.29 -6.44 4.46
CA CYS A 49 -3.60 -6.49 3.85
C CYS A 49 -4.23 -7.90 3.93
N LEU A 50 -3.45 -8.98 3.89
CA LEU A 50 -3.97 -10.33 4.02
C LEU A 50 -4.54 -10.59 5.41
N GLU A 51 -3.84 -10.15 6.46
CA GLU A 51 -4.30 -10.27 7.84
C GLU A 51 -5.54 -9.41 8.09
N VAL A 52 -5.55 -8.18 7.58
CA VAL A 52 -6.68 -7.25 7.76
C VAL A 52 -7.92 -7.76 7.04
N LEU A 53 -7.78 -8.17 5.77
CA LEU A 53 -8.89 -8.65 4.94
C LEU A 53 -9.39 -10.03 5.40
N GLY A 54 -8.52 -10.85 6.02
CA GLY A 54 -8.88 -12.15 6.58
C GLY A 54 -9.58 -12.10 7.94
N ASP A 55 -9.56 -10.96 8.64
CA ASP A 55 -10.22 -10.77 9.92
C ASP A 55 -11.62 -10.17 9.73
N ASN A 56 -12.64 -11.04 9.71
CA ASN A 56 -14.04 -10.64 9.55
C ASN A 56 -14.49 -9.60 10.58
N LYS A 57 -14.06 -9.72 11.85
CA LYS A 57 -14.46 -8.79 12.89
C LYS A 57 -13.86 -7.41 12.64
N LYS A 58 -12.58 -7.37 12.27
CA LYS A 58 -11.90 -6.13 11.91
C LYS A 58 -12.54 -5.49 10.68
N MET A 59 -12.91 -6.28 9.68
CA MET A 59 -13.59 -5.80 8.48
C MET A 59 -15.01 -5.27 8.78
N GLU A 60 -15.78 -5.93 9.64
CA GLU A 60 -17.08 -5.44 10.10
C GLU A 60 -16.96 -4.09 10.82
N GLU A 61 -15.97 -3.95 11.71
CA GLU A 61 -15.68 -2.70 12.42
C GLU A 61 -15.25 -1.59 11.43
N LEU A 62 -14.37 -1.91 10.48
CA LEU A 62 -13.89 -0.98 9.45
C LEU A 62 -15.01 -0.47 8.54
N LEU A 63 -15.90 -1.35 8.11
CA LEU A 63 -16.97 -1.00 7.17
C LEU A 63 -18.15 -0.33 7.86
N SER A 64 -18.36 -0.57 9.16
CA SER A 64 -19.47 0.02 9.92
C SER A 64 -20.84 -0.19 9.23
N GLY A 65 -21.02 -1.34 8.56
CA GLY A 65 -22.22 -1.71 7.83
C GLY A 65 -22.29 -1.24 6.37
N ASP A 66 -21.30 -0.48 5.87
CA ASP A 66 -21.20 -0.13 4.45
C ASP A 66 -20.75 -1.35 3.61
N GLU A 67 -21.22 -1.43 2.37
CA GLU A 67 -20.78 -2.45 1.40
C GLU A 67 -19.64 -1.94 0.51
N ILE A 68 -18.69 -2.82 0.20
CA ILE A 68 -17.56 -2.51 -0.68
C ILE A 68 -18.02 -2.54 -2.14
N SER A 69 -17.97 -1.38 -2.80
CA SER A 69 -18.27 -1.26 -4.24
C SER A 69 -17.04 -1.42 -5.15
N LEU A 70 -15.82 -1.33 -4.59
CA LEU A 70 -14.57 -1.41 -5.32
C LEU A 70 -13.41 -1.77 -4.38
N VAL A 71 -12.58 -2.72 -4.81
CA VAL A 71 -11.29 -3.05 -4.17
C VAL A 71 -10.17 -2.70 -5.15
N LEU A 72 -9.19 -1.92 -4.70
CA LEU A 72 -8.00 -1.54 -5.47
C LEU A 72 -6.76 -2.04 -4.75
N ILE A 73 -5.96 -2.84 -5.44
CA ILE A 73 -4.70 -3.40 -4.95
C ILE A 73 -3.61 -3.15 -5.98
N ASP A 74 -2.43 -2.79 -5.50
CA ASP A 74 -1.21 -2.61 -6.29
C ASP A 74 -0.04 -3.18 -5.47
N PRO A 75 0.05 -4.51 -5.33
CA PRO A 75 1.11 -5.13 -4.54
C PRO A 75 2.48 -4.89 -5.20
N PRO A 76 3.57 -4.78 -4.42
CA PRO A 76 4.91 -4.62 -4.99
C PRO A 76 5.21 -5.72 -6.00
N TYR A 77 5.76 -5.35 -7.17
CA TYR A 77 6.21 -6.30 -8.17
C TYR A 77 7.45 -7.07 -7.67
N GLY A 78 7.24 -8.15 -6.89
CA GLY A 78 8.32 -8.93 -6.26
C GLY A 78 9.41 -9.40 -7.22
N ASN A 79 9.05 -9.75 -8.46
CA ASN A 79 10.01 -10.18 -9.49
C ASN A 79 10.90 -9.04 -10.04
N MET A 80 10.43 -7.79 -10.00
CA MET A 80 11.17 -6.65 -10.56
C MET A 80 12.10 -6.01 -9.52
N MET A 81 11.76 -6.14 -8.24
CA MET A 81 12.46 -5.52 -7.10
C MET A 81 13.58 -6.40 -6.52
N SER A 82 13.48 -7.73 -6.69
CA SER A 82 14.47 -8.72 -6.23
C SER A 82 15.61 -8.98 -7.21
N ARG A 83 15.58 -8.39 -8.41
CA ARG A 83 16.62 -8.55 -9.43
C ARG A 83 17.67 -7.46 -9.34
N GLU A 84 18.94 -7.82 -9.58
CA GLU A 84 20.01 -6.86 -9.78
C GLU A 84 19.63 -5.84 -10.86
N LYS A 85 19.76 -4.55 -10.55
CA LYS A 85 19.41 -3.48 -11.49
C LYS A 85 20.43 -3.46 -12.61
N THR A 86 19.99 -3.72 -13.84
CA THR A 86 20.84 -3.60 -15.04
C THR A 86 20.42 -2.37 -15.83
N GLY A 87 21.25 -1.31 -15.86
CA GLY A 87 20.94 -0.09 -16.62
C GLY A 87 21.55 1.20 -16.05
N ALA A 88 21.09 2.34 -16.59
CA ALA A 88 21.60 3.68 -16.26
C ALA A 88 21.41 4.07 -14.78
N ASP A 89 20.48 3.40 -14.07
CA ASP A 89 20.17 3.65 -12.66
C ASP A 89 21.26 3.19 -11.68
N ILE A 90 22.20 2.32 -12.12
CA ILE A 90 23.38 1.92 -11.33
C ILE A 90 24.21 3.15 -10.93
N LYS A 91 24.28 4.17 -11.80
CA LYS A 91 25.06 5.39 -11.54
C LYS A 91 24.44 6.31 -10.48
N VAL A 92 23.16 6.13 -10.15
CA VAL A 92 22.41 7.02 -9.24
C VAL A 92 22.09 6.32 -7.92
N TYR A 93 21.74 5.03 -7.95
CA TYR A 93 21.26 4.30 -6.77
C TYR A 93 22.13 3.09 -6.38
N GLY A 94 23.15 2.74 -7.17
CA GLY A 94 23.93 1.51 -7.00
C GLY A 94 23.15 0.25 -7.39
N ASN A 95 23.73 -0.92 -7.15
CA ASN A 95 23.12 -2.23 -7.45
C ASN A 95 22.25 -2.75 -6.29
N VAL A 96 21.57 -1.85 -5.58
CA VAL A 96 20.86 -2.16 -4.33
C VAL A 96 19.35 -2.20 -4.57
N ALA A 97 18.71 -3.23 -4.02
CA ALA A 97 17.25 -3.34 -3.99
C ALA A 97 16.65 -2.10 -3.31
N THR A 98 15.50 -1.64 -3.80
CA THR A 98 14.82 -0.45 -3.26
C THR A 98 13.43 -0.83 -2.75
N PRO A 99 13.31 -1.71 -1.73
CA PRO A 99 12.02 -2.15 -1.23
C PRO A 99 11.24 -0.98 -0.61
N PHE A 100 9.92 -1.14 -0.52
CA PHE A 100 9.05 -0.10 0.03
C PHE A 100 9.07 -0.08 1.57
N THR A 101 9.42 -1.21 2.19
CA THR A 101 9.67 -1.38 3.63
C THR A 101 10.75 -2.44 3.91
N ASP A 102 11.20 -2.55 5.16
CA ASP A 102 12.08 -3.64 5.61
C ASP A 102 11.30 -4.89 6.11
N SER A 103 9.98 -4.95 5.91
CA SER A 103 9.14 -6.05 6.41
C SER A 103 9.25 -7.30 5.53
N ASP A 104 9.24 -8.48 6.14
CA ASP A 104 9.12 -9.78 5.49
C ASP A 104 7.76 -10.00 4.79
N LYS A 105 6.77 -9.15 5.11
CA LYS A 105 5.44 -9.12 4.47
C LYS A 105 5.38 -8.21 3.25
N ASP A 106 6.45 -7.47 2.96
CA ASP A 106 6.58 -6.72 1.71
C ASP A 106 6.94 -7.70 0.60
N PHE A 107 6.04 -7.87 -0.36
CA PHE A 107 6.28 -8.74 -1.52
C PHE A 107 7.53 -8.33 -2.32
N GLY A 108 8.00 -7.08 -2.19
CA GLY A 108 9.26 -6.60 -2.77
C GLY A 108 10.52 -7.18 -2.11
N ASN A 109 10.40 -7.75 -0.90
CA ASN A 109 11.48 -8.41 -0.16
C ASN A 109 11.53 -9.93 -0.35
N LEU A 110 10.55 -10.52 -1.04
CA LEU A 110 10.49 -11.98 -1.24
C LEU A 110 11.39 -12.43 -2.39
N GLU A 111 12.05 -13.58 -2.21
CA GLU A 111 12.70 -14.28 -3.32
C GLU A 111 11.66 -14.81 -4.31
N LEU A 112 12.05 -14.88 -5.59
CA LEU A 112 11.13 -15.15 -6.70
C LEU A 112 10.44 -16.53 -6.62
N ASP A 113 11.15 -17.51 -6.08
CA ASP A 113 10.66 -18.87 -5.87
C ASP A 113 9.58 -18.92 -4.78
N ILE A 114 9.73 -18.13 -3.71
CA ILE A 114 8.72 -17.98 -2.65
C ILE A 114 7.49 -17.22 -3.18
N PHE A 115 7.70 -16.18 -4.00
CA PHE A 115 6.60 -15.39 -4.57
C PHE A 115 5.68 -16.20 -5.51
N LEU A 116 6.23 -17.16 -6.27
CA LEU A 116 5.46 -17.94 -7.27
C LEU A 116 4.75 -19.18 -6.70
N ILE A 117 5.04 -19.56 -5.45
CA ILE A 117 4.45 -20.75 -4.80
C ILE A 117 3.34 -20.37 -3.80
N GLY A 118 3.21 -19.08 -3.47
CA GLY A 118 2.19 -18.52 -2.56
C GLY A 118 0.76 -18.54 -3.11
#